data_AF-A0A944UHA8-F1
#
_entry.id   AF-A0A944UHA8-F1
#
_cell.length_a   1.000
_cell.length_b   1.000
_cell.length_c   1.000
_cell.angle_alpha   90.00
_cell.angle_beta   90.00
_cell.angle_gamma   90.00
#
_symmetry.space_group_name_H-M   'P 1'
#
loop_
_entity.id
_entity.type
_entity.pdbx_description
1 polymer ?
#
loop_
_entity_poly.entity_id
_entity_poly.type
_entity_poly.pdbx_seq_one_letter_code
_entity_poly.pdbx_strand_id
1 'polypeptide(L)'
;MGVFKNQGAHLGEFDTSLFNDSTSQFAAKLGAGFIYEFSEGNLDKVQTNINELRDLISGSEVIEDNHKQHLLKRLERLQSELHKKMSDLDRFLVFVGDAGVVMGKFGKDAKPLTYRIKDIVNIVWRTQARAEELESGAPNPFLKQNNDSEE
;
A
#
# COMPACT_ATOMS: atom_id res chain seq x y z
N MET A 1 22.73 50.49 47.67
CA MET A 1 23.15 50.06 46.32
C MET A 1 23.73 48.66 46.45
N GLY A 2 22.86 47.64 46.46
CA GLY A 2 23.23 46.26 46.75
C GLY A 2 23.41 45.48 45.46
N VAL A 3 24.62 44.97 45.24
CA VAL A 3 24.99 44.18 44.06
C VAL A 3 24.45 42.77 44.26
N PHE A 4 23.37 42.41 43.57
CA PHE A 4 22.91 41.03 43.47
C PHE A 4 23.78 40.29 42.45
N LYS A 5 24.70 39.45 42.92
CA LYS A 5 25.37 38.45 42.09
C LYS A 5 24.35 37.38 41.70
N ASN A 6 23.95 37.40 40.45
CA ASN A 6 23.09 36.39 39.85
C ASN A 6 23.80 35.02 39.90
N GLN A 7 23.18 34.05 40.57
CA GLN A 7 23.63 32.66 40.59
C GLN A 7 23.33 32.06 39.20
N GLY A 8 24.37 31.70 38.45
CA GLY A 8 24.22 30.97 37.20
C GLY A 8 23.66 29.58 37.48
N ALA A 9 22.43 29.34 37.04
CA ALA A 9 21.80 28.03 37.02
C ALA A 9 22.62 27.09 36.11
N HIS A 10 23.08 25.98 36.67
CA HIS A 10 23.67 24.88 35.93
C HIS A 10 22.54 24.12 35.22
N LEU A 11 22.11 24.63 34.06
CA LEU A 11 21.24 23.88 33.16
C LEU A 11 22.06 22.70 32.65
N GLY A 12 21.71 21.49 33.09
CA GLY A 12 22.35 20.25 32.65
C GLY A 12 22.36 20.18 31.13
N GLU A 13 23.51 19.85 30.55
CA GLU A 13 23.63 19.53 29.13
C GLU A 13 22.58 18.47 28.80
N PHE A 14 21.63 18.81 27.91
CA PHE A 14 20.76 17.81 27.33
C PHE A 14 21.65 16.84 26.58
N ASP A 15 21.71 15.59 27.04
CA ASP A 15 22.52 14.54 26.45
C ASP A 15 21.99 14.18 25.05
N THR A 16 22.51 14.90 24.06
CA THR A 16 22.22 14.68 22.64
C THR A 16 22.72 13.31 22.15
N SER A 17 23.62 12.65 22.89
CA SER A 17 24.13 11.34 22.52
C SER A 17 23.05 10.25 22.63
N LEU A 18 22.16 10.34 23.63
CA LEU A 18 21.03 9.44 23.83
C LEU A 18 19.98 9.57 22.72
N PHE A 19 19.74 10.81 22.25
CA PHE A 19 18.88 11.10 21.10
C PHE A 19 19.50 10.65 19.77
N ASN A 20 20.80 10.89 19.59
CA ASN A 20 21.54 10.48 18.39
C ASN A 20 21.66 8.96 18.29
N ASP A 21 21.87 8.27 19.41
CA ASP A 21 21.89 6.81 19.48
C ASP A 21 20.51 6.23 19.13
N SER A 22 19.44 6.80 19.69
CA SER A 22 18.06 6.41 19.35
C SER A 22 17.75 6.63 17.87
N THR A 23 18.18 7.77 17.30
CA THR A 23 18.01 8.08 15.87
C THR A 23 18.83 7.14 14.99
N SER A 24 20.04 6.80 15.39
CA SER A 24 20.93 5.87 14.68
C SER A 24 20.40 4.43 14.72
N GLN A 25 19.88 3.99 15.87
CA GLN A 25 19.23 2.70 16.00
C GLN A 25 17.92 2.63 15.19
N PHE A 26 17.15 3.72 15.13
CA PHE A 26 15.94 3.79 14.32
C PHE A 26 16.28 3.80 12.82
N ALA A 27 17.29 4.57 12.41
CA ALA A 27 17.80 4.58 11.04
C ALA A 27 18.39 3.22 10.62
N ALA A 28 19.08 2.52 11.52
CA ALA A 28 19.59 1.17 11.27
C ALA A 28 18.45 0.13 11.12
N LYS A 29 17.37 0.27 11.90
CA LYS A 29 16.18 -0.58 11.79
C LYS A 29 15.34 -0.27 10.55
N LEU A 30 15.22 0.99 10.17
CA LEU A 30 14.55 1.42 8.93
C LEU A 30 15.38 1.11 7.68
N GLY A 31 16.71 1.25 7.75
CA GLY A 31 17.63 0.93 6.66
C GLY A 31 17.71 -0.56 6.33
N ALA A 32 17.14 -1.42 7.18
CA ALA A 32 17.02 -2.85 6.93
C ALA A 32 15.68 -3.26 6.27
N GLY A 33 14.71 -2.34 6.15
CA GLY A 33 13.39 -2.61 5.59
C GLY A 33 13.16 -1.84 4.29
N PHE A 34 12.47 -2.46 3.33
CA PHE A 34 12.05 -1.78 2.12
C PHE A 34 10.95 -0.75 2.41
N ILE A 35 11.09 0.45 1.85
CA ILE A 35 10.05 1.50 1.95
C ILE A 35 9.19 1.42 0.69
N TYR A 36 7.97 0.92 0.87
CA TYR A 36 6.98 0.84 -0.19
C TYR A 36 6.17 2.14 -0.26
N GLU A 37 6.63 3.04 -1.12
CA GLU A 37 5.95 4.30 -1.41
C GLU A 37 5.40 4.29 -2.83
N PHE A 38 4.14 4.65 -3.02
CA PHE A 38 3.58 4.88 -4.35
C PHE A 38 3.99 6.26 -4.89
N SER A 39 4.22 6.37 -6.20
CA SER A 39 4.26 7.70 -6.84
C SER A 39 2.87 8.33 -6.85
N GLU A 40 2.78 9.65 -6.94
CA GLU A 40 1.50 10.37 -7.03
C GLU A 40 0.60 9.82 -8.14
N GLY A 41 1.14 9.64 -9.35
CA GLY A 41 0.37 9.08 -10.46
C GLY A 41 -0.06 7.62 -10.25
N ASN A 42 0.64 6.85 -9.41
CA ASN A 42 0.20 5.50 -9.02
C ASN A 42 -0.88 5.56 -7.94
N LEU A 43 -0.78 6.49 -6.99
CA LEU A 43 -1.82 6.73 -5.98
C LEU A 43 -3.15 7.06 -6.64
N ASP A 44 -3.15 8.00 -7.58
CA ASP A 44 -4.36 8.41 -8.31
C ASP A 44 -5.00 7.22 -9.03
N LYS A 45 -4.19 6.43 -9.74
CA LYS A 45 -4.67 5.25 -10.47
C LYS A 45 -5.26 4.19 -9.55
N VAL A 46 -4.59 3.87 -8.44
CA VAL A 46 -5.11 2.88 -7.47
C VAL A 46 -6.38 3.42 -6.83
N GLN A 47 -6.44 4.70 -6.50
CA GLN A 47 -7.64 5.34 -5.94
C GLN A 47 -8.81 5.28 -6.93
N THR A 48 -8.59 5.57 -8.22
CA THR A 48 -9.59 5.41 -9.27
C THR A 48 -10.08 3.98 -9.36
N ASN A 49 -9.17 3.00 -9.42
CA ASN A 49 -9.54 1.58 -9.49
C ASN A 49 -10.33 1.12 -8.27
N ILE A 50 -9.99 1.59 -7.06
CA ILE A 50 -10.73 1.29 -5.83
C ILE A 50 -12.15 1.87 -5.90
N ASN A 51 -12.32 3.09 -6.41
CA ASN A 51 -13.63 3.71 -6.56
C ASN A 51 -14.50 2.95 -7.56
N GLU A 52 -13.95 2.59 -8.72
CA GLU A 52 -14.68 1.81 -9.71
C GLU A 52 -15.04 0.41 -9.21
N LEU A 53 -14.15 -0.23 -8.42
CA LEU A 53 -14.47 -1.49 -7.75
C LEU A 53 -15.61 -1.34 -6.74
N ARG A 54 -15.64 -0.23 -5.98
CA ARG A 54 -16.73 0.07 -5.06
C ARG A 54 -18.06 0.18 -5.81
N ASP A 55 -18.08 0.86 -6.94
CA ASP A 55 -19.28 1.02 -7.76
C ASP A 55 -19.75 -0.31 -8.36
N LEU A 56 -18.82 -1.08 -8.94
CA LEU A 56 -19.11 -2.39 -9.53
C LEU A 56 -19.64 -3.40 -8.50
N ILE A 57 -19.05 -3.44 -7.30
CA ILE A 57 -19.48 -4.36 -6.23
C ILE A 57 -20.84 -3.93 -5.69
N SER A 58 -21.05 -2.64 -5.46
CA SER A 58 -22.31 -2.12 -4.90
C SER A 58 -23.47 -2.32 -5.88
N GLY A 59 -23.24 -2.07 -7.17
CA GLY A 59 -24.22 -2.25 -8.24
C GLY A 59 -24.39 -3.67 -8.74
N SER A 60 -23.61 -4.65 -8.25
CA SER A 60 -23.73 -6.03 -8.70
C SER A 60 -25.02 -6.68 -8.20
N GLU A 61 -25.84 -7.24 -9.09
CA GLU A 61 -27.00 -8.06 -8.71
C GLU A 61 -26.63 -9.51 -8.38
N VAL A 62 -25.40 -9.92 -8.71
CA VAL A 62 -24.95 -11.32 -8.64
C VAL A 62 -24.19 -11.60 -7.34
N ILE A 63 -23.57 -10.58 -6.74
CA ILE A 63 -22.87 -10.70 -5.46
C ILE A 63 -23.88 -10.56 -4.32
N GLU A 64 -23.94 -11.55 -3.42
CA GLU A 64 -24.78 -11.49 -2.23
C GLU A 64 -24.40 -10.34 -1.30
N ASP A 65 -25.37 -9.71 -0.64
CA ASP A 65 -25.16 -8.49 0.15
C ASP A 65 -24.12 -8.65 1.27
N ASN A 66 -24.11 -9.79 1.97
CA ASN A 66 -23.10 -10.06 2.99
C ASN A 66 -21.68 -10.06 2.39
N HIS A 67 -21.54 -10.61 1.19
CA HIS A 67 -20.28 -10.69 0.50
C HIS A 67 -19.83 -9.33 -0.05
N LYS A 68 -20.78 -8.52 -0.57
CA LYS A 68 -20.52 -7.11 -0.92
C LYS A 68 -19.93 -6.34 0.26
N GLN A 69 -20.57 -6.43 1.44
CA GLN A 69 -20.10 -5.75 2.64
C GLN A 69 -18.66 -6.15 3.01
N HIS A 70 -18.32 -7.44 2.89
CA HIS A 70 -16.96 -7.91 3.17
C HIS A 70 -15.94 -7.36 2.18
N LEU A 71 -16.25 -7.35 0.89
CA LEU A 71 -15.37 -6.80 -0.15
C LEU A 71 -15.19 -5.28 -0.01
N LEU A 72 -16.28 -4.55 0.24
CA LEU A 72 -16.26 -3.10 0.45
C LEU A 72 -15.40 -2.72 1.66
N LYS A 73 -15.53 -3.45 2.78
CA LYS A 73 -14.68 -3.27 3.96
C LYS A 73 -13.20 -3.51 3.67
N ARG A 74 -12.87 -4.44 2.76
CA ARG A 74 -11.48 -4.66 2.31
C ARG A 74 -10.98 -3.52 1.44
N LEU A 75 -11.81 -2.99 0.54
CA LEU A 75 -11.46 -1.82 -0.27
C LEU A 75 -11.19 -0.59 0.60
N GLU A 76 -11.99 -0.35 1.64
CA GLU A 76 -11.74 0.75 2.59
C GLU A 76 -10.38 0.59 3.30
N ARG A 77 -10.05 -0.63 3.70
CA ARG A 77 -8.74 -0.93 4.29
C ARG A 77 -7.62 -0.65 3.31
N LEU A 78 -7.74 -1.09 2.05
CA LEU A 78 -6.74 -0.77 1.02
C LEU A 78 -6.59 0.74 0.80
N GLN A 79 -7.71 1.44 0.71
CA GLN A 79 -7.71 2.89 0.54
C GLN A 79 -6.97 3.60 1.67
N SER A 80 -7.12 3.11 2.91
CA SER A 80 -6.42 3.66 4.07
C SER A 80 -4.89 3.46 4.04
N GLU A 81 -4.38 2.55 3.21
CA GLU A 81 -2.95 2.33 3.02
C GLU A 81 -2.32 3.30 2.02
N LEU A 82 -3.09 3.83 1.06
CA LEU A 82 -2.55 4.60 -0.08
C LEU A 82 -1.72 5.80 0.35
N HIS A 83 -2.19 6.57 1.33
CA HIS A 83 -1.50 7.80 1.74
C HIS A 83 -0.35 7.58 2.73
N LYS A 84 0.01 6.32 3.01
CA LYS A 84 1.13 6.01 3.90
C LYS A 84 2.44 6.00 3.12
N LYS A 85 3.44 6.67 3.69
CA LYS A 85 4.84 6.62 3.20
C LYS A 85 5.41 5.19 3.18
N MET A 86 4.91 4.34 4.07
CA MET A 86 5.19 2.90 4.09
C MET A 86 3.86 2.18 4.00
N SER A 87 3.45 1.87 2.78
CA SER A 87 2.21 1.13 2.52
C SER A 87 2.39 -0.35 2.88
N ASP A 88 1.41 -0.93 3.56
CA ASP A 88 1.36 -2.36 3.83
C ASP A 88 0.90 -3.10 2.56
N LEU A 89 1.86 -3.50 1.71
CA LEU A 89 1.57 -4.17 0.44
C LEU A 89 0.92 -5.55 0.63
N ASP A 90 1.13 -6.22 1.76
CA ASP A 90 0.53 -7.53 2.05
C ASP A 90 -1.00 -7.44 2.05
N ARG A 91 -1.56 -6.30 2.47
CA ARG A 91 -3.02 -6.07 2.41
C ARG A 91 -3.55 -6.11 0.99
N PHE A 92 -2.79 -5.58 0.04
CA PHE A 92 -3.16 -5.60 -1.38
C PHE A 92 -3.12 -7.04 -1.91
N LEU A 93 -2.09 -7.82 -1.56
CA LEU A 93 -1.98 -9.22 -1.98
C LEU A 93 -3.09 -10.10 -1.39
N VAL A 94 -3.45 -9.88 -0.11
CA VAL A 94 -4.59 -10.56 0.54
C VAL A 94 -5.91 -10.21 -0.15
N PHE A 95 -6.12 -8.93 -0.52
CA PHE A 95 -7.31 -8.53 -1.28
C PHE A 95 -7.39 -9.21 -2.65
N VAL A 96 -6.25 -9.37 -3.32
CA VAL A 96 -6.18 -10.00 -4.64
C VAL A 96 -6.54 -11.48 -4.57
N GLY A 97 -6.04 -12.20 -3.55
CA GLY A 97 -6.43 -13.59 -3.30
C GLY A 97 -7.94 -13.73 -3.08
N ASP A 98 -8.51 -12.87 -2.26
CA ASP A 98 -9.95 -12.83 -2.00
C ASP A 98 -10.77 -12.55 -3.27
N ALA A 99 -10.35 -11.55 -4.05
CA ALA A 99 -11.07 -11.19 -5.25
C ALA A 99 -10.92 -12.26 -6.35
N GLY A 100 -9.83 -13.02 -6.36
CA GLY A 100 -9.67 -14.19 -7.23
C GLY A 100 -10.71 -15.29 -6.96
N VAL A 101 -11.03 -15.55 -5.69
CA VAL A 101 -12.10 -16.50 -5.31
C VAL A 101 -13.46 -16.03 -5.81
N VAL A 102 -13.75 -14.74 -5.68
CA VAL A 102 -14.99 -14.10 -6.15
C VAL A 102 -15.10 -14.22 -7.67
N MET A 103 -14.05 -13.87 -8.40
CA MET A 103 -14.04 -13.99 -9.86
C MET A 103 -14.25 -15.42 -10.35
N GLY A 104 -13.68 -16.41 -9.66
CA GLY A 104 -13.89 -17.83 -9.99
C GLY A 104 -15.35 -18.25 -9.92
N LYS A 105 -16.15 -17.62 -9.06
CA LYS A 105 -17.59 -17.89 -8.91
C LYS A 105 -18.45 -17.22 -9.99
N PHE A 106 -18.04 -16.06 -10.50
CA PHE A 106 -18.86 -15.22 -11.40
C PHE A 106 -18.40 -15.21 -12.88
N GLY A 107 -17.27 -15.84 -13.20
CA GLY A 107 -16.88 -16.12 -14.58
C GLY A 107 -16.68 -14.87 -15.46
N LYS A 108 -17.15 -14.92 -16.71
CA LYS A 108 -16.88 -13.88 -17.74
C LYS A 108 -17.56 -12.54 -17.47
N ASP A 109 -18.61 -12.50 -16.67
CA ASP A 109 -19.34 -11.26 -16.34
C ASP A 109 -18.57 -10.39 -15.34
N ALA A 110 -17.56 -10.97 -14.67
CA ALA A 110 -16.67 -10.26 -13.76
C ALA A 110 -15.57 -9.46 -14.49
N LYS A 111 -15.53 -9.43 -15.83
CA LYS A 111 -14.48 -8.75 -16.61
C LYS A 111 -14.15 -7.34 -16.11
N PRO A 112 -15.13 -6.43 -15.91
CA PRO A 112 -14.84 -5.08 -15.41
C PRO A 112 -14.12 -5.09 -14.06
N LEU A 113 -14.55 -5.97 -13.14
CA LEU A 113 -13.93 -6.15 -11.83
C LEU A 113 -12.49 -6.69 -11.96
N THR A 114 -12.29 -7.68 -12.84
CA THR A 114 -10.99 -8.31 -13.06
C THR A 114 -9.95 -7.34 -13.60
N TYR A 115 -10.35 -6.42 -14.49
CA TYR A 115 -9.42 -5.43 -15.04
C TYR A 115 -8.92 -4.46 -13.96
N ARG A 116 -9.82 -3.93 -13.13
CA ARG A 116 -9.42 -3.00 -12.05
C ARG A 116 -8.49 -3.66 -11.04
N ILE A 117 -8.73 -4.94 -10.73
CA ILE A 117 -7.86 -5.69 -9.81
C ILE A 117 -6.49 -5.97 -10.44
N LYS A 118 -6.43 -6.34 -11.72
CA LYS A 118 -5.16 -6.51 -12.44
C LYS A 118 -4.34 -5.23 -12.45
N ASP A 119 -4.99 -4.07 -12.64
CA ASP A 119 -4.31 -2.78 -12.63
C ASP A 119 -3.73 -2.46 -11.24
N ILE A 120 -4.49 -2.70 -10.16
CA ILE A 120 -3.98 -2.55 -8.79
C ILE A 120 -2.78 -3.48 -8.54
N VAL A 121 -2.89 -4.77 -8.91
CA VAL A 121 -1.83 -5.77 -8.77
C VAL A 121 -0.55 -5.36 -9.50
N ASN A 122 -0.70 -4.83 -10.71
CA ASN A 122 0.44 -4.32 -11.48
C ASN A 122 1.12 -3.13 -10.83
N ILE A 123 0.35 -2.19 -10.30
CA ILE A 123 0.92 -1.01 -9.62
C ILE A 123 1.64 -1.43 -8.34
N VAL A 124 1.03 -2.30 -7.52
CA VAL A 124 1.62 -2.83 -6.28
C VAL A 124 2.93 -3.57 -6.58
N TRP A 125 2.93 -4.46 -7.58
CA TRP A 125 4.14 -5.17 -7.98
C TRP A 125 5.25 -4.22 -8.43
N ARG A 126 4.93 -3.19 -9.23
CA ARG A 126 5.94 -2.22 -9.68
C ARG A 126 6.49 -1.38 -8.53
N THR A 127 5.66 -1.05 -7.54
CA THR A 127 6.11 -0.38 -6.31
C THR A 127 7.07 -1.26 -5.54
N GLN A 128 6.75 -2.54 -5.36
CA GLN A 128 7.61 -3.52 -4.71
C GLN A 128 8.93 -3.71 -5.44
N ALA A 129 8.87 -4.01 -6.75
CA ALA A 129 10.04 -4.24 -7.58
C ALA A 129 11.02 -3.05 -7.58
N ARG A 130 10.48 -1.82 -7.55
CA ARG A 130 11.29 -0.60 -7.42
C ARG A 130 11.96 -0.51 -6.04
N ALA A 131 11.22 -0.77 -4.97
CA ALA A 131 11.74 -0.69 -3.60
C ALA A 131 12.80 -1.77 -3.33
N GLU A 132 12.63 -2.94 -3.96
CA GLU A 132 13.51 -4.11 -3.82
C GLU A 132 14.63 -4.16 -4.87
N GLU A 133 14.80 -3.08 -5.66
CA GLU A 133 15.83 -2.95 -6.71
C GLU A 133 15.89 -4.14 -7.69
N LEU A 134 14.72 -4.72 -8.00
CA LEU A 134 14.62 -5.81 -8.97
C LEU A 134 14.95 -5.31 -10.38
N GLU A 135 15.27 -6.26 -11.27
CA GLU A 135 15.55 -5.95 -12.68
C GLU A 135 14.45 -5.09 -13.30
N SER A 136 14.86 -4.08 -14.08
CA SER A 136 13.92 -3.20 -14.77
C SER A 136 13.03 -4.02 -15.70
N GLY A 137 11.72 -4.02 -15.42
CA GLY A 137 10.77 -4.84 -16.16
C GLY A 137 10.53 -6.24 -15.58
N ALA A 138 10.94 -6.50 -14.33
CA ALA A 138 10.64 -7.74 -13.62
C ALA A 138 9.17 -8.15 -13.80
N PRO A 139 8.90 -9.36 -14.34
CA PRO A 139 7.55 -9.79 -14.64
C PRO A 139 6.72 -9.89 -13.35
N ASN A 140 5.46 -9.48 -13.41
CA ASN A 140 4.55 -9.62 -12.28
C ASN A 140 4.21 -11.09 -12.05
N PRO A 141 4.62 -11.73 -10.94
CA PRO A 141 4.40 -13.15 -10.72
C PRO A 141 2.91 -13.49 -10.53
N PHE A 142 2.09 -12.50 -10.19
CA PHE A 142 0.65 -12.68 -9.97
C PHE A 142 -0.17 -12.62 -11.26
N LEU A 143 0.41 -12.12 -12.35
CA LEU A 143 -0.25 -12.03 -13.65
C LEU A 143 0.50 -12.89 -14.66
N LYS A 144 -0.23 -13.80 -15.33
CA LYS A 144 0.34 -14.48 -16.50
C LYS A 144 0.72 -13.42 -17.54
N GLN A 145 1.93 -13.50 -18.07
CA GLN A 145 2.23 -12.82 -19.33
C GLN A 145 1.40 -13.51 -20.41
N ASN A 146 0.42 -12.80 -20.94
CA ASN A 146 -0.29 -13.26 -22.12
C ASN A 146 0.68 -13.17 -23.30
N ASN A 147 1.38 -14.27 -23.59
CA ASN A 147 1.81 -14.59 -24.95
C ASN A 147 0.68 -15.26 -25.73
N ASP A 148 -0.57 -15.03 -25.31
CA ASP A 148 -1.75 -15.50 -26.00
C ASP A 148 -2.09 -14.43 -27.04
N SER A 149 -1.49 -14.61 -28.22
CA SER A 149 -2.01 -14.03 -29.46
C SER A 149 -3.48 -14.39 -29.54
N GLU A 150 -4.31 -13.38 -29.79
CA GLU A 150 -5.75 -13.53 -30.00
C GLU A 150 -6.01 -14.64 -31.03
N GLU A 151 -6.63 -15.74 -30.58
CA GLU A 151 -7.29 -16.75 -31.42
C GLU A 151 -8.71 -17.01 -30.86
#